data_AF-A0AAW1D2M5-F1
#
_entry.id   AF-A0AAW1D2M5-F1
#
_cell.length_a   1.000
_cell.length_b   1.000
_cell.length_c   1.000
_cell.angle_alpha   90.00
_cell.angle_beta   90.00
_cell.angle_gamma   90.00
#
_symmetry.space_group_name_H-M   'P 1'
#
loop_
_entity.id
_entity.type
_entity.pdbx_description
1 polymer ?
#
loop_
_entity_poly.entity_id
_entity_poly.type
_entity_poly.pdbx_seq_one_letter_code
_entity_poly.pdbx_strand_id
1 'polypeptide(L)'
;MDKLCHFQTGSNHIVMGIINRWVALRHKGVKVEMVWVRAHAGIQGNSTVDWLAKKATQLGEPLEVKIPYSDVIGTYKQKAIANWQKIYLSGEHGKFYKSVNSTVGRKPWFASRATDKKTCSTICRLRTGDGLCKKYLFRIGVENSANCPTCGVEESLEHLIMECSRYRSTRCIFFNKLSTEKGKNAVQARKKLTDVYGEGVLTVRQCQNWFAKFRSGNFDVEDAPRSGRPVEADKDAIKALVDANRRITTREIGERTHPGSFGTSAGPPATTTS
;
A
#
# COMPACT_ATOMS: atom_id res chain seq x y z
N MET A 1 -10.40 -17.40 -37.65
CA MET A 1 -11.29 -18.40 -38.27
C MET A 1 -11.53 -19.57 -37.33
N ASP A 2 -10.49 -20.15 -36.70
CA ASP A 2 -10.62 -21.34 -35.80
C ASP A 2 -11.53 -21.21 -34.57
N LYS A 3 -11.81 -19.99 -34.10
CA LYS A 3 -12.73 -19.78 -32.97
C LYS A 3 -14.21 -19.91 -33.33
N LEU A 4 -14.60 -19.85 -34.61
CA LEU A 4 -16.00 -19.97 -35.03
C LEU A 4 -16.46 -21.42 -35.22
N CYS A 5 -15.52 -22.36 -35.41
CA CYS A 5 -15.80 -23.78 -35.60
C CYS A 5 -15.88 -24.59 -34.28
N HIS A 6 -15.61 -23.97 -33.13
CA HIS A 6 -15.58 -24.62 -31.81
C HIS A 6 -16.54 -23.97 -30.80
N PHE A 7 -17.74 -23.59 -31.23
CA PHE A 7 -18.74 -22.96 -30.34
C PHE A 7 -19.59 -24.04 -29.63
N GLN A 8 -19.41 -24.17 -28.30
CA GLN A 8 -20.19 -25.09 -27.45
C GLN A 8 -21.55 -24.49 -27.07
N THR A 9 -22.50 -25.36 -26.69
CA THR A 9 -23.95 -25.12 -26.47
C THR A 9 -24.33 -24.14 -25.34
N GLY A 10 -23.36 -23.47 -24.69
CA GLY A 10 -23.56 -22.39 -23.70
C GLY A 10 -23.24 -20.98 -24.22
N SER A 11 -23.20 -20.80 -25.54
CA SER A 11 -22.64 -19.62 -26.20
C SER A 11 -23.59 -18.43 -26.38
N ASN A 12 -23.02 -17.26 -26.65
CA ASN A 12 -23.74 -16.03 -27.00
C ASN A 12 -24.70 -16.29 -28.18
N HIS A 13 -26.01 -16.26 -27.91
CA HIS A 13 -27.06 -16.58 -28.88
C HIS A 13 -27.08 -15.62 -30.09
N ILE A 14 -26.55 -14.40 -29.95
CA ILE A 14 -26.37 -13.47 -31.08
C ILE A 14 -25.33 -14.04 -32.04
N VAL A 15 -24.20 -14.54 -31.51
CA VAL A 15 -23.16 -15.18 -32.32
C VAL A 15 -23.71 -16.42 -33.03
N MET A 16 -24.48 -17.24 -32.33
CA MET A 16 -25.16 -18.40 -32.95
C MET A 16 -26.14 -17.96 -34.05
N GLY A 17 -26.89 -16.88 -33.84
CA GLY A 17 -27.78 -16.30 -34.85
C GLY A 17 -27.05 -15.80 -36.10
N ILE A 18 -25.82 -15.29 -35.95
CA ILE A 18 -24.96 -14.89 -37.08
C ILE A 18 -24.44 -16.13 -37.82
N ILE A 19 -23.96 -17.14 -37.09
CA ILE A 19 -23.47 -18.40 -37.67
C ILE A 19 -24.58 -19.09 -38.47
N ASN A 20 -25.79 -19.20 -37.90
CA ASN A 20 -26.94 -19.83 -38.58
C ASN A 20 -27.31 -19.09 -39.87
N ARG A 21 -27.29 -17.75 -39.86
CA ARG A 21 -27.53 -16.94 -41.07
C ARG A 21 -26.44 -17.14 -42.12
N TRP A 22 -25.18 -17.19 -41.70
CA TRP A 22 -24.05 -17.45 -42.60
C TRP A 22 -24.18 -18.82 -43.29
N VAL A 23 -24.49 -19.86 -42.52
CA VAL A 23 -24.72 -21.22 -43.05
C VAL A 23 -25.90 -21.24 -44.03
N ALA A 24 -27.02 -20.58 -43.70
CA ALA A 24 -28.18 -20.50 -44.56
C ALA A 24 -27.89 -19.79 -45.91
N LEU A 25 -27.09 -18.72 -45.90
CA LEU A 25 -26.67 -18.03 -47.13
C LEU A 25 -25.80 -18.92 -48.01
N ARG A 26 -24.92 -19.72 -47.41
CA ARG A 26 -24.06 -20.66 -48.13
C ARG A 26 -24.87 -21.77 -48.79
N HIS A 27 -25.91 -22.28 -48.13
CA HIS A 27 -26.82 -23.26 -48.73
C HIS A 27 -27.60 -22.71 -49.93
N LYS A 28 -27.84 -21.40 -49.98
CA LYS A 28 -28.44 -20.71 -51.14
C LYS A 28 -27.45 -20.43 -52.27
N GLY A 29 -26.21 -20.93 -52.17
CA GLY A 29 -25.16 -20.70 -53.15
C GLY A 29 -24.50 -19.31 -53.07
N VAL A 30 -24.80 -18.51 -52.03
CA VAL A 30 -24.15 -17.20 -51.85
C VAL A 30 -22.77 -17.39 -51.25
N LYS A 31 -21.73 -16.93 -51.97
CA LYS A 31 -20.35 -16.93 -51.48
C LYS A 31 -20.16 -15.78 -50.49
N VAL A 32 -19.97 -16.09 -49.21
CA VAL A 32 -19.71 -15.10 -48.15
C VAL A 32 -18.28 -15.26 -47.64
N GLU A 33 -17.48 -14.20 -47.78
CA GLU A 33 -16.11 -14.12 -47.26
C GLU A 33 -16.06 -13.18 -46.05
N MET A 34 -15.44 -13.63 -44.95
CA MET A 34 -15.21 -12.80 -43.76
C MET A 34 -13.77 -12.26 -43.79
N VAL A 35 -13.63 -10.94 -43.87
CA VAL A 35 -12.33 -10.27 -43.83
C VAL A 35 -12.19 -9.55 -42.49
N TRP A 36 -11.11 -9.82 -41.77
CA TRP A 36 -10.80 -9.07 -40.55
C TRP A 36 -10.19 -7.73 -40.91
N VAL A 37 -10.76 -6.66 -40.36
CA VAL A 37 -10.28 -5.30 -40.54
C VAL A 37 -9.88 -4.73 -39.19
N ARG A 38 -8.71 -4.08 -39.14
CA ARG A 38 -8.24 -3.44 -37.91
C ARG A 38 -9.12 -2.22 -37.58
N ALA A 39 -9.54 -2.13 -36.32
CA ALA A 39 -10.24 -0.95 -35.82
C ALA A 39 -9.38 0.32 -35.99
N HIS A 40 -10.04 1.45 -36.29
CA HIS A 40 -9.41 2.77 -36.46
C HIS A 40 -8.31 2.84 -37.52
N ALA A 41 -8.34 1.98 -38.55
CA ALA A 41 -7.37 1.99 -39.65
C ALA A 41 -7.61 3.08 -40.71
N GLY A 42 -8.39 4.13 -40.40
CA GLY A 42 -8.72 5.21 -41.34
C GLY A 42 -9.70 4.82 -42.46
N ILE A 43 -10.27 3.61 -42.43
CA ILE A 43 -11.25 3.16 -43.43
C ILE A 43 -12.58 3.86 -43.13
N GLN A 44 -13.04 4.68 -44.07
CA GLN A 44 -14.26 5.49 -43.93
C GLN A 44 -15.50 4.61 -43.69
N GLY A 45 -15.63 3.49 -44.41
CA GLY A 45 -16.74 2.55 -44.23
C GLY A 45 -16.82 1.98 -42.81
N ASN A 46 -15.69 1.55 -42.23
CA ASN A 46 -15.64 1.04 -40.86
C ASN A 46 -16.03 2.11 -39.84
N SER A 47 -15.52 3.33 -40.03
CA SER A 47 -15.85 4.48 -39.16
C SER A 47 -17.34 4.84 -39.24
N THR A 48 -17.94 4.73 -40.43
CA THR A 48 -19.36 4.98 -40.66
C THR A 48 -20.23 3.92 -39.98
N VAL A 49 -19.87 2.64 -40.08
CA VAL A 49 -20.56 1.54 -39.40
C VAL A 49 -20.49 1.69 -37.87
N ASP A 50 -19.30 2.01 -37.33
CA ASP A 50 -19.13 2.26 -35.90
C ASP A 50 -19.98 3.44 -35.41
N TRP A 51 -20.05 4.52 -36.21
CA TRP A 51 -20.88 5.68 -35.91
C TRP A 51 -22.37 5.33 -35.94
N LEU A 52 -22.84 4.59 -36.96
CA LEU A 52 -24.23 4.13 -37.05
C LEU A 52 -24.60 3.22 -35.88
N ALA A 53 -23.73 2.28 -35.51
CA ALA A 53 -23.93 1.40 -34.37
C ALA A 53 -24.05 2.20 -33.06
N LYS A 54 -23.18 3.19 -32.84
CA LYS A 54 -23.27 4.10 -31.68
C LYS A 54 -24.56 4.91 -31.70
N LYS A 55 -24.93 5.49 -32.85
CA LYS A 55 -26.17 6.26 -33.00
C LYS A 55 -27.40 5.41 -32.68
N ALA A 56 -27.42 4.14 -33.10
CA ALA A 56 -28.48 3.20 -32.78
C ALA A 56 -28.62 2.93 -31.27
N THR A 57 -27.52 2.98 -30.49
CA THR A 57 -27.62 2.85 -29.02
C THR A 57 -28.31 4.04 -28.33
N GLN A 58 -28.39 5.19 -28.99
CA GLN A 58 -28.96 6.42 -28.42
C GLN A 58 -30.36 6.74 -28.96
N LEU A 59 -30.57 6.52 -30.27
CA LEU A 59 -31.76 6.93 -31.00
C LEU A 59 -32.50 5.76 -31.67
N GLY A 60 -31.95 4.54 -31.58
CA GLY A 60 -32.57 3.36 -32.16
C GLY A 60 -33.73 2.84 -31.32
N GLU A 61 -34.61 2.09 -31.95
CA GLU A 61 -35.66 1.36 -31.26
C GLU A 61 -35.06 0.26 -30.37
N PRO A 62 -35.57 0.05 -29.14
CA PRO A 62 -35.11 -1.04 -28.29
C PRO A 62 -35.31 -2.39 -28.98
N LEU A 63 -34.22 -3.13 -29.15
CA LEU A 63 -34.29 -4.47 -29.69
C LEU A 63 -34.70 -5.45 -28.59
N GLU A 64 -35.79 -6.19 -28.81
CA GLU A 64 -36.29 -7.20 -27.87
C GLU A 64 -35.50 -8.51 -27.97
N VAL A 65 -34.19 -8.44 -27.72
CA VAL A 65 -33.28 -9.58 -27.73
C VAL A 65 -32.72 -9.79 -26.32
N LYS A 66 -32.66 -11.05 -25.89
CA LYS A 66 -32.09 -11.41 -24.59
C LYS A 66 -30.64 -10.92 -24.53
N ILE A 67 -30.18 -10.40 -23.40
CA ILE A 67 -28.79 -9.98 -23.28
C ILE A 67 -27.92 -11.22 -22.99
N PRO A 68 -26.82 -11.45 -23.73
CA PRO A 68 -25.92 -12.57 -23.45
C PRO A 68 -25.30 -12.46 -22.05
N TYR A 69 -25.24 -13.59 -21.32
CA TYR A 69 -24.63 -13.65 -19.99
C TYR A 69 -23.18 -13.10 -19.99
N SER A 70 -22.40 -13.41 -21.02
CA SER A 70 -21.02 -12.94 -21.20
C SER A 70 -20.88 -11.43 -21.13
N ASP A 71 -21.89 -10.70 -21.60
CA ASP A 71 -21.85 -9.25 -21.76
C ASP A 71 -22.18 -8.55 -20.43
N VAL A 72 -22.97 -9.21 -19.59
CA VAL A 72 -23.41 -8.67 -18.28
C VAL A 72 -22.48 -9.09 -17.14
N ILE A 73 -21.96 -10.33 -17.16
CA ILE A 73 -21.27 -10.92 -16.01
C ILE A 73 -20.02 -10.14 -15.59
N GLY A 74 -19.29 -9.56 -16.55
CA GLY A 74 -18.10 -8.75 -16.28
C GLY A 74 -18.46 -7.51 -15.45
N THR A 75 -19.46 -6.76 -15.92
CA THR A 75 -19.99 -5.56 -15.26
C THR A 75 -20.58 -5.88 -13.89
N TYR A 76 -21.34 -6.97 -13.80
CA TYR A 76 -21.89 -7.44 -12.53
C TYR A 76 -20.79 -7.73 -11.51
N LYS A 77 -19.76 -8.51 -11.89
CA LYS A 77 -18.61 -8.82 -11.01
C LYS A 77 -17.89 -7.55 -10.54
N GLN A 78 -17.73 -6.55 -11.41
CA GLN A 78 -17.11 -5.27 -11.04
C GLN A 78 -17.96 -4.52 -9.99
N LYS A 79 -19.28 -4.39 -10.24
CA LYS A 79 -20.20 -3.76 -9.30
C LYS A 79 -20.27 -4.51 -7.96
N ALA A 80 -20.29 -5.83 -8.00
CA ALA A 80 -20.31 -6.67 -6.80
C ALA A 80 -19.07 -6.44 -5.91
N ILE A 81 -17.87 -6.39 -6.50
CA ILE A 81 -16.64 -6.10 -5.77
C ILE A 81 -16.63 -4.68 -5.22
N ALA A 82 -17.09 -3.70 -6.01
CA ALA A 82 -17.18 -2.32 -5.54
C ALA A 82 -18.15 -2.16 -4.37
N ASN A 83 -19.29 -2.87 -4.40
CA ASN A 83 -20.23 -2.89 -3.28
C ASN A 83 -19.62 -3.58 -2.05
N TRP A 84 -18.99 -4.73 -2.27
CA TRP A 84 -18.30 -5.46 -1.20
C TRP A 84 -17.19 -4.62 -0.56
N GLN A 85 -16.44 -3.85 -1.34
CA GLN A 85 -15.40 -2.93 -0.84
C GLN A 85 -15.98 -1.88 0.13
N LYS A 86 -17.20 -1.36 -0.16
CA LYS A 86 -17.88 -0.41 0.72
C LYS A 86 -18.27 -1.07 2.05
N ILE A 87 -18.91 -2.23 1.98
CA ILE A 87 -19.31 -3.01 3.17
C ILE A 87 -18.09 -3.40 4.01
N TYR A 88 -17.02 -3.81 3.33
CA TYR A 88 -15.75 -4.17 3.96
C TYR A 88 -15.17 -3.00 4.76
N LEU A 89 -15.11 -1.80 4.19
CA LEU A 89 -14.57 -0.62 4.89
C LEU A 89 -15.51 -0.11 5.99
N SER A 90 -16.82 -0.18 5.80
CA SER A 90 -17.80 0.31 6.77
C SER A 90 -18.00 -0.60 7.99
N GLY A 91 -17.62 -1.88 7.90
CA GLY A 91 -17.80 -2.82 9.02
C GLY A 91 -16.97 -2.45 10.26
N GLU A 92 -17.47 -2.79 11.45
CA GLU A 92 -16.84 -2.42 12.73
C GLU A 92 -15.64 -3.32 13.10
N HIS A 93 -15.65 -4.56 12.64
CA HIS A 93 -14.64 -5.57 12.99
C HIS A 93 -13.41 -5.53 12.07
N GLY A 94 -12.31 -6.12 12.55
CA GLY A 94 -11.10 -6.31 11.74
C GLY A 94 -10.36 -5.02 11.41
N LYS A 95 -10.46 -3.99 12.27
CA LYS A 95 -9.82 -2.67 12.08
C LYS A 95 -8.34 -2.79 11.72
N PHE A 96 -7.60 -3.64 12.43
CA PHE A 96 -6.18 -3.92 12.14
C PHE A 96 -5.99 -4.60 10.77
N TYR A 97 -6.75 -5.66 10.47
CA TYR A 97 -6.67 -6.31 9.17
C TYR A 97 -6.99 -5.33 8.01
N LYS A 98 -7.92 -4.39 8.22
CA LYS A 98 -8.27 -3.34 7.25
C LYS A 98 -7.19 -2.28 7.08
N SER A 99 -6.45 -1.91 8.14
CA SER A 99 -5.34 -0.97 8.00
C SER A 99 -4.16 -1.57 7.21
N VAL A 100 -4.00 -2.89 7.26
CA VAL A 100 -3.00 -3.64 6.47
C VAL A 100 -3.52 -3.98 5.07
N ASN A 101 -4.82 -4.27 4.94
CA ASN A 101 -5.44 -4.73 3.70
C ASN A 101 -6.72 -3.94 3.38
N SER A 102 -6.58 -2.66 3.07
CA SER A 102 -7.73 -1.79 2.80
C SER A 102 -8.51 -2.15 1.52
N THR A 103 -7.91 -2.94 0.62
CA THR A 103 -8.52 -3.33 -0.67
C THR A 103 -8.92 -4.80 -0.70
N VAL A 104 -10.12 -5.07 -1.21
CA VAL A 104 -10.63 -6.43 -1.41
C VAL A 104 -10.19 -6.96 -2.78
N GLY A 105 -9.44 -8.06 -2.75
CA GLY A 105 -9.00 -8.76 -3.94
C GLY A 105 -10.01 -9.81 -4.43
N ARG A 106 -9.95 -10.15 -5.72
CA ARG A 106 -10.70 -11.26 -6.32
C ARG A 106 -10.16 -12.64 -5.93
N LYS A 107 -8.91 -12.68 -5.48
CA LYS A 107 -8.19 -13.89 -5.11
C LYS A 107 -7.49 -13.65 -3.77
N PRO A 108 -7.23 -14.70 -2.98
CA PRO A 108 -6.37 -14.59 -1.81
C PRO A 108 -4.98 -14.06 -2.16
N TRP A 109 -4.33 -13.37 -1.22
CA TRP A 109 -3.00 -12.78 -1.42
C TRP A 109 -1.92 -13.84 -1.76
N PHE A 110 -2.13 -15.09 -1.38
CA PHE A 110 -1.21 -16.20 -1.66
C PHE A 110 -1.53 -16.98 -2.96
N ALA A 111 -2.58 -16.62 -3.70
CA ALA A 111 -3.02 -17.41 -4.86
C ALA A 111 -1.97 -17.53 -5.99
N SER A 112 -1.05 -16.58 -6.09
CA SER A 112 0.03 -16.56 -7.09
C SER A 112 1.41 -16.85 -6.49
N ARG A 113 1.48 -17.32 -5.24
CA ARG A 113 2.74 -17.53 -4.52
C ARG A 113 2.88 -19.01 -4.17
N ALA A 114 3.99 -19.62 -4.56
CA ALA A 114 4.37 -20.94 -4.07
C ALA A 114 4.86 -20.79 -2.62
N THR A 115 4.00 -21.15 -1.66
CA THR A 115 4.33 -21.13 -0.24
C THR A 115 3.61 -22.29 0.45
N ASP A 116 4.21 -22.84 1.49
CA ASP A 116 3.60 -23.91 2.26
C ASP A 116 2.44 -23.39 3.14
N LYS A 117 1.57 -24.31 3.55
CA LYS A 117 0.37 -24.02 4.37
C LYS A 117 0.72 -23.37 5.71
N LYS A 118 1.84 -23.75 6.33
CA LYS A 118 2.26 -23.24 7.65
C LYS A 118 2.67 -21.77 7.53
N THR A 119 3.46 -21.44 6.51
CA THR A 119 3.85 -20.06 6.19
C THR A 119 2.63 -19.19 5.86
N CYS A 120 1.70 -19.69 5.03
CA CYS A 120 0.42 -19.02 4.77
C CYS A 120 -0.36 -18.72 6.06
N SER A 121 -0.50 -19.72 6.93
CA SER A 121 -1.22 -19.58 8.20
C SER A 121 -0.57 -18.55 9.12
N THR A 122 0.76 -18.57 9.23
CA THR A 122 1.53 -17.58 10.00
C THR A 122 1.30 -16.17 9.47
N ILE A 123 1.41 -15.96 8.15
CA ILE A 123 1.20 -14.64 7.55
C ILE A 123 -0.25 -14.18 7.72
N CYS A 124 -1.23 -15.08 7.60
CA CYS A 124 -2.63 -14.74 7.88
C CYS A 124 -2.83 -14.27 9.33
N ARG A 125 -2.27 -14.97 10.31
CA ARG A 125 -2.32 -14.56 11.73
C ARG A 125 -1.65 -13.20 11.96
N LEU A 126 -0.51 -12.96 11.31
CA LEU A 126 0.15 -11.65 11.36
C LEU A 126 -0.73 -10.54 10.79
N ARG A 127 -1.40 -10.80 9.67
CA ARG A 127 -2.29 -9.82 9.02
C ARG A 127 -3.56 -9.54 9.83
N THR A 128 -4.07 -10.51 10.59
CA THR A 128 -5.24 -10.30 11.46
C THR A 128 -4.88 -9.74 12.84
N GLY A 129 -3.60 -9.77 13.22
CA GLY A 129 -3.14 -9.36 14.54
C GLY A 129 -3.28 -10.45 15.61
N ASP A 130 -3.70 -11.65 15.21
CA ASP A 130 -3.91 -12.82 16.09
C ASP A 130 -2.67 -13.73 16.10
N GLY A 131 -1.51 -13.11 16.31
CA GLY A 131 -0.27 -13.85 16.51
C GLY A 131 -0.33 -14.74 17.75
N LEU A 132 0.34 -15.89 17.69
CA LEU A 132 0.57 -16.75 18.86
C LEU A 132 1.67 -16.15 19.75
N CYS A 133 1.49 -14.92 20.22
CA CYS A 133 2.38 -14.27 21.19
C CYS A 133 1.83 -14.43 22.62
N LYS A 134 2.70 -14.34 23.65
CA LYS A 134 2.26 -14.50 25.04
C LYS A 134 1.19 -13.50 25.45
N LYS A 135 1.19 -12.26 24.93
CA LYS A 135 0.06 -11.32 25.15
C LYS A 135 -1.27 -11.92 24.71
N TYR A 136 -1.32 -12.54 23.54
CA TYR A 136 -2.52 -13.22 23.03
C TYR A 136 -2.87 -14.44 23.89
N LEU A 137 -1.88 -15.30 24.18
CA LEU A 137 -2.07 -16.54 24.94
C LEU A 137 -2.53 -16.29 26.39
N PHE A 138 -2.00 -15.24 27.02
CA PHE A 138 -2.43 -14.77 28.33
C PHE A 138 -3.88 -14.28 28.31
N ARG A 139 -4.25 -13.48 27.30
CA ARG A 139 -5.63 -12.98 27.13
C ARG A 139 -6.65 -14.11 26.99
N ILE A 140 -6.29 -15.24 26.40
CA ILE A 140 -7.17 -16.41 26.27
C ILE A 140 -7.02 -17.45 27.40
N GLY A 141 -6.22 -17.15 28.42
CA GLY A 141 -6.05 -18.02 29.60
C GLY A 141 -5.19 -19.26 29.39
N VAL A 142 -4.41 -19.34 28.31
CA VAL A 142 -3.50 -20.47 28.03
C VAL A 142 -2.16 -20.30 28.73
N GLU A 143 -1.75 -19.06 28.97
CA GLU A 143 -0.46 -18.72 29.57
C GLU A 143 -0.67 -17.86 30.82
N ASN A 144 0.23 -17.96 31.80
CA ASN A 144 0.11 -17.25 33.09
C ASN A 144 0.73 -15.84 33.08
N SER A 145 1.43 -15.47 32.00
CA SER A 145 2.05 -14.15 31.85
C SER A 145 2.05 -13.71 30.40
N ALA A 146 1.77 -12.42 30.18
CA ALA A 146 1.87 -11.77 28.88
C ALA A 146 3.32 -11.44 28.48
N ASN A 147 4.28 -11.59 29.39
CA ASN A 147 5.64 -11.07 29.21
C ASN A 147 6.56 -12.06 28.50
N CYS A 148 7.47 -11.52 27.70
CA CYS A 148 8.49 -12.26 27.00
C CYS A 148 9.47 -12.88 28.02
N PRO A 149 9.75 -14.19 27.94
CA PRO A 149 10.62 -14.87 28.92
C PRO A 149 12.08 -14.45 28.82
N THR A 150 12.49 -13.82 27.71
CA THR A 150 13.89 -13.43 27.48
C THR A 150 14.19 -12.01 27.93
N CYS A 151 13.26 -11.07 27.73
CA CYS A 151 13.49 -9.65 28.01
C CYS A 151 12.53 -9.03 29.04
N GLY A 152 11.50 -9.76 29.47
CA GLY A 152 10.55 -9.30 30.50
C GLY A 152 9.50 -8.29 30.04
N VAL A 153 9.61 -7.74 28.82
CA VAL A 153 8.62 -6.82 28.22
C VAL A 153 7.38 -7.59 27.77
N GLU A 154 6.20 -6.94 27.76
CA GLU A 154 4.97 -7.54 27.22
C GLU A 154 5.18 -8.06 25.79
N GLU A 155 4.92 -9.36 25.56
CA GLU A 155 5.20 -10.03 24.30
C GLU A 155 4.07 -9.82 23.30
N SER A 156 4.13 -8.71 22.56
CA SER A 156 3.31 -8.46 21.39
C SER A 156 3.96 -9.01 20.11
N LEU A 157 3.20 -9.08 19.00
CA LEU A 157 3.76 -9.38 17.69
C LEU A 157 4.81 -8.34 17.25
N GLU A 158 4.56 -7.07 17.54
CA GLU A 158 5.49 -5.97 17.27
C GLU A 158 6.78 -6.17 18.04
N HIS A 159 6.69 -6.48 19.34
CA HIS A 159 7.84 -6.80 20.17
C HIS A 159 8.65 -7.96 19.56
N LEU A 160 8.01 -9.10 19.26
CA LEU A 160 8.68 -10.28 18.71
C LEU A 160 9.43 -10.00 17.40
N ILE A 161 8.82 -9.22 16.51
CA ILE A 161 9.33 -8.98 15.16
C ILE A 161 10.35 -7.84 15.13
N MET A 162 10.12 -6.76 15.89
CA MET A 162 10.86 -5.50 15.77
C MET A 162 11.90 -5.29 16.86
N GLU A 163 11.66 -5.77 18.08
CA GLU A 163 12.41 -5.33 19.26
C GLU A 163 13.13 -6.48 19.95
N CYS A 164 12.46 -7.61 20.13
CA CYS A 164 12.85 -8.71 21.00
C CYS A 164 14.30 -9.14 20.77
N SER A 165 15.09 -9.10 21.84
CA SER A 165 16.51 -9.48 21.84
C SER A 165 16.71 -10.94 21.43
N ARG A 166 15.75 -11.82 21.75
CA ARG A 166 15.74 -13.23 21.36
C ARG A 166 15.88 -13.43 19.84
N TYR A 167 15.27 -12.55 19.05
CA TYR A 167 15.24 -12.65 17.59
C TYR A 167 16.17 -11.66 16.89
N ARG A 168 17.07 -10.99 17.64
CA ARG A 168 17.96 -9.94 17.13
C ARG A 168 18.77 -10.40 15.92
N SER A 169 19.48 -11.54 16.02
CA SER A 169 20.33 -12.04 14.94
C SER A 169 19.52 -12.37 13.68
N THR A 170 18.37 -13.04 13.84
CA THR A 170 17.46 -13.36 12.73
C THR A 170 16.92 -12.11 12.07
N ARG A 171 16.56 -11.09 12.87
CA ARG A 171 16.09 -9.79 12.41
C ARG A 171 17.17 -9.05 11.62
N CYS A 172 18.42 -9.04 12.09
CA CYS A 172 19.55 -8.48 11.34
C CYS A 172 19.75 -9.19 9.99
N ILE A 173 19.71 -10.52 9.95
CA ILE A 173 19.83 -11.28 8.70
C ILE A 173 18.67 -10.95 7.74
N PHE A 174 17.45 -10.86 8.27
CA PHE A 174 16.27 -10.53 7.47
C PHE A 174 16.37 -9.12 6.86
N PHE A 175 16.72 -8.11 7.66
CA PHE A 175 16.89 -6.74 7.16
C PHE A 175 18.10 -6.59 6.23
N ASN A 176 19.18 -7.33 6.47
CA ASN A 176 20.31 -7.40 5.55
C ASN A 176 19.93 -8.04 4.21
N LYS A 177 19.12 -9.10 4.20
CA LYS A 177 18.57 -9.66 2.96
C LYS A 177 17.67 -8.65 2.23
N LEU A 178 16.83 -7.91 2.95
CA LEU A 178 15.99 -6.87 2.36
C LEU A 178 16.79 -5.71 1.75
N SER A 179 17.93 -5.34 2.36
CA SER A 179 18.80 -4.27 1.86
C SER A 179 19.75 -4.71 0.74
N THR A 180 20.13 -5.99 0.71
CA THR A 180 21.03 -6.58 -0.31
C THR A 180 20.31 -7.06 -1.58
N GLU A 181 18.97 -7.13 -1.58
CA GLU A 181 18.19 -7.21 -2.83
C GLU A 181 18.43 -5.94 -3.66
N LYS A 182 19.48 -5.97 -4.51
CA LYS A 182 19.89 -4.90 -5.43
C LYS A 182 18.69 -4.23 -6.10
N GLY A 183 18.62 -2.90 -5.96
CA GLY A 183 17.71 -2.04 -6.73
C GLY A 183 16.56 -1.40 -5.95
N LYS A 184 16.38 -1.68 -4.66
CA LYS A 184 15.25 -1.12 -3.90
C LYS A 184 15.67 0.07 -3.04
N ASN A 185 15.27 1.27 -3.47
CA ASN A 185 15.47 2.51 -2.71
C ASN A 185 14.55 2.56 -1.46
N ALA A 186 14.80 3.51 -0.55
CA ALA A 186 14.05 3.67 0.71
C ALA A 186 12.52 3.75 0.50
N VAL A 187 12.07 4.25 -0.66
CA VAL A 187 10.65 4.33 -1.02
C VAL A 187 10.06 2.96 -1.34
N GLN A 188 10.82 2.08 -2.00
CA GLN A 188 10.39 0.72 -2.32
C GLN A 188 10.45 -0.21 -1.10
N ALA A 189 11.42 -0.02 -0.20
CA ALA A 189 11.46 -0.71 1.09
C ALA A 189 10.32 -0.27 2.00
N ARG A 190 10.02 1.04 2.07
CA ARG A 190 8.82 1.55 2.71
C ARG A 190 7.57 0.93 2.10
N LYS A 191 7.45 0.89 0.77
CA LYS A 191 6.30 0.28 0.09
C LYS A 191 6.15 -1.20 0.45
N LYS A 192 7.22 -1.97 0.48
CA LYS A 192 7.20 -3.36 0.95
C LYS A 192 6.83 -3.50 2.43
N LEU A 193 7.37 -2.66 3.30
CA LEU A 193 7.05 -2.66 4.73
C LEU A 193 5.59 -2.24 4.94
N THR A 194 5.08 -1.28 4.18
CA THR A 194 3.68 -0.89 4.13
C THR A 194 2.80 -2.01 3.55
N ASP A 195 3.25 -2.74 2.53
CA ASP A 195 2.53 -3.88 1.95
C ASP A 195 2.44 -5.07 2.93
N VAL A 196 3.43 -5.22 3.83
CA VAL A 196 3.49 -6.31 4.82
C VAL A 196 2.80 -5.92 6.13
N TYR A 197 2.97 -4.68 6.59
CA TYR A 197 2.58 -4.23 7.94
C TYR A 197 1.53 -3.09 7.95
N GLY A 198 1.16 -2.50 6.80
CA GLY A 198 0.12 -1.48 6.67
C GLY A 198 0.61 -0.03 6.52
N GLU A 199 -0.31 0.87 6.16
CA GLU A 199 -0.01 2.29 5.91
C GLU A 199 0.13 3.07 7.23
N GLY A 200 1.23 3.81 7.40
CA GLY A 200 1.53 4.58 8.63
C GLY A 200 2.56 3.95 9.58
N VAL A 201 3.04 2.73 9.33
CA VAL A 201 4.05 2.03 10.17
C VAL A 201 5.40 2.75 10.22
N LEU A 202 5.81 3.36 9.11
CA LEU A 202 7.03 4.17 9.01
C LEU A 202 6.79 5.35 8.07
N THR A 203 7.21 6.55 8.49
CA THR A 203 7.25 7.71 7.62
C THR A 203 8.35 7.57 6.56
N VAL A 204 8.19 8.24 5.41
CA VAL A 204 9.21 8.28 4.35
C VAL A 204 10.57 8.72 4.90
N ARG A 205 10.57 9.68 5.83
CA ARG A 205 11.77 10.23 6.47
C ARG A 205 12.46 9.20 7.38
N GLN A 206 11.70 8.40 8.14
CA GLN A 206 12.26 7.30 8.94
C GLN A 206 12.92 6.25 8.05
N CYS A 207 12.27 5.82 6.96
CA CYS A 207 12.89 4.87 6.01
C CYS A 207 14.14 5.44 5.35
N GLN A 208 14.15 6.73 4.97
CA GLN A 208 15.33 7.37 4.38
C GLN A 208 16.50 7.44 5.37
N ASN A 209 16.23 7.79 6.64
CA ASN A 209 17.26 7.86 7.69
C ASN A 209 17.88 6.49 7.97
N TRP A 210 17.06 5.43 8.06
CA TRP A 210 17.56 4.06 8.21
C TRP A 210 18.40 3.60 7.00
N PHE A 211 17.96 3.91 5.78
CA PHE A 211 18.71 3.60 4.57
C PHE A 211 20.01 4.40 4.44
N ALA A 212 20.08 5.61 4.99
CA ALA A 212 21.32 6.37 5.06
C ALA A 212 22.29 5.76 6.09
N LYS A 213 21.80 5.41 7.28
CA LYS A 213 22.57 4.75 8.36
C LYS A 213 23.20 3.44 7.88
N PHE A 214 22.43 2.59 7.20
CA PHE A 214 22.94 1.32 6.67
C PHE A 214 23.94 1.50 5.52
N ARG A 215 23.76 2.52 4.66
CA ARG A 215 24.70 2.80 3.57
C ARG A 215 26.01 3.40 4.05
N SER A 216 26.04 4.05 5.21
CA SER A 216 27.28 4.49 5.86
C SER A 216 27.98 3.37 6.66
N GLY A 217 27.55 2.11 6.52
CA GLY A 217 28.12 0.96 7.23
C GLY A 217 27.76 0.88 8.71
N ASN A 218 26.83 1.72 9.20
CA ASN A 218 26.34 1.66 10.57
C ASN A 218 25.06 0.81 10.61
N PHE A 219 25.19 -0.42 11.11
CA PHE A 219 24.10 -1.39 11.24
C PHE A 219 23.53 -1.48 12.66
N ASP A 220 23.88 -0.54 13.52
CA ASP A 220 23.32 -0.47 14.86
C ASP A 220 21.82 -0.17 14.78
N VAL A 221 21.02 -0.96 15.48
CA VAL A 221 19.55 -0.89 15.48
C VAL A 221 19.00 -0.29 16.76
N GLU A 222 19.85 -0.06 17.75
CA GLU A 222 19.47 0.65 18.96
C GLU A 222 19.27 2.14 18.64
N ASP A 223 18.35 2.78 19.40
CA ASP A 223 18.28 4.24 19.42
C ASP A 223 19.62 4.75 19.93
N ALA A 224 20.23 5.70 19.20
CA ALA A 224 21.32 6.48 19.78
C ALA A 224 20.81 7.07 21.11
N PRO A 225 21.66 7.18 22.16
CA PRO A 225 21.28 7.84 23.39
C PRO A 225 20.56 9.13 23.03
N ARG A 226 19.30 9.26 23.45
CA ARG A 226 18.50 10.44 23.09
C ARG A 226 19.34 11.65 23.49
N SER A 227 19.54 12.58 22.56
CA SER A 227 20.00 13.91 22.92
C SER A 227 18.89 14.49 23.79
N GLY A 228 18.97 14.26 25.10
CA GLY A 228 18.12 14.89 26.06
C GLY A 228 18.19 16.39 25.83
N ARG A 229 17.06 17.07 26.00
CA ARG A 229 17.06 18.51 26.17
C ARG A 229 18.08 18.83 27.28
N PRO A 230 19.01 19.80 27.11
CA PRO A 230 19.73 20.34 28.24
C PRO A 230 18.69 20.94 29.18
N VAL A 231 18.37 20.24 30.26
CA VAL A 231 17.46 20.73 31.31
C VAL A 231 18.33 20.99 32.51
N GLU A 232 19.12 22.04 32.42
CA GLU A 232 19.55 22.83 33.57
C GLU A 232 20.06 24.14 32.99
N ALA A 233 19.18 25.14 33.01
CA ALA A 233 19.68 26.50 33.05
C ALA A 233 20.40 26.63 34.40
N ASP A 234 21.64 27.08 34.38
CA ASP A 234 22.45 27.31 35.58
C ASP A 234 21.72 28.31 36.48
N LYS A 235 21.07 27.78 37.52
CA LYS A 235 20.23 28.56 38.43
C LYS A 235 21.06 29.57 39.21
N ASP A 236 22.33 29.26 39.46
CA ASP A 236 23.24 30.12 40.20
C ASP A 236 23.69 31.29 39.32
N ALA A 237 23.95 31.04 38.04
CA ALA A 237 24.21 32.10 37.06
C ALA A 237 23.01 33.02 36.84
N ILE A 238 21.79 32.47 36.76
CA ILE A 238 20.54 33.26 36.65
C ILE A 238 20.34 34.10 37.91
N LYS A 239 20.56 33.51 39.09
CA LYS A 239 20.41 34.21 40.37
C LYS A 239 21.42 35.35 40.51
N ALA A 240 22.67 35.13 40.15
CA ALA A 240 23.70 36.18 40.16
C ALA A 240 23.35 37.36 39.22
N LEU A 241 22.78 37.10 38.05
CA LEU A 241 22.34 38.16 37.12
C LEU A 241 21.16 38.97 37.66
N VAL A 242 20.21 38.32 38.33
CA VAL A 242 19.05 38.97 38.97
C VAL A 242 19.49 39.77 40.20
N ASP A 243 20.43 39.25 40.98
CA ASP A 243 20.96 39.92 42.18
C ASP A 243 21.83 41.13 41.82
N ALA A 244 22.61 41.05 40.72
CA ALA A 244 23.43 42.16 40.23
C ALA A 244 22.61 43.27 39.55
N ASN A 245 21.49 42.93 38.90
CA ASN A 245 20.59 43.91 38.29
C ASN A 245 19.13 43.45 38.40
N ARG A 246 18.42 43.97 39.40
CA ARG A 246 17.00 43.67 39.63
C ARG A 246 16.04 44.10 38.50
N ARG A 247 16.50 44.88 37.52
CA ARG A 247 15.70 45.32 36.36
C ARG A 247 15.99 44.55 35.08
N ILE A 248 16.85 43.53 35.13
CA ILE A 248 17.18 42.71 33.96
C ILE A 248 15.92 42.00 33.44
N THR A 249 15.68 42.09 32.13
CA THR A 249 14.50 41.49 31.51
C THR A 249 14.73 40.02 31.21
N THR A 250 13.64 39.24 31.14
CA THR A 250 13.70 37.80 30.85
C THR A 250 14.39 37.50 29.51
N ARG A 251 14.29 38.43 28.56
CA ARG A 251 14.95 38.37 27.25
C ARG A 251 16.46 38.58 27.38
N GLU A 252 16.90 39.59 28.13
CA GLU A 252 18.33 39.82 28.38
C GLU A 252 18.97 38.70 29.19
N ILE A 253 18.24 38.09 30.13
CA ILE A 253 18.70 36.89 30.85
C ILE A 253 18.95 35.76 29.83
N GLY A 254 17.99 35.50 28.93
CA GLY A 254 18.11 34.44 27.91
C GLY A 254 19.24 34.68 26.90
N GLU A 255 19.47 35.94 26.49
CA GLU A 255 20.56 36.31 25.58
C GLU A 255 21.94 36.16 26.24
N ARG A 256 22.05 36.43 27.54
CA ARG A 256 23.31 36.32 28.30
C ARG A 256 23.63 34.89 28.75
N THR A 257 22.62 34.02 28.94
CA THR A 257 22.82 32.63 29.36
C THR A 257 22.95 31.65 28.20
N HIS A 258 22.41 31.97 27.02
CA HIS A 258 22.51 31.12 25.82
C HIS A 258 22.68 31.94 24.52
N PRO A 259 23.91 32.36 24.17
CA PRO A 259 24.16 33.08 22.92
C PRO A 259 24.11 32.10 21.74
N GLY A 260 22.97 31.99 21.03
CA GLY A 260 22.94 31.32 19.72
C GLY A 260 21.64 30.70 19.18
N SER A 261 20.44 31.03 19.65
CA SER A 261 19.21 30.31 19.20
C SER A 261 18.09 31.14 18.54
N PHE A 262 18.36 32.35 18.06
CA PHE A 262 17.43 33.04 17.15
C PHE A 262 18.20 33.67 15.99
N GLY A 263 18.10 33.05 14.81
CA GLY A 263 18.64 33.60 13.57
C GLY A 263 17.93 34.90 13.23
N THR A 264 18.70 35.99 13.20
CA THR A 264 18.31 37.22 12.49
C THR A 264 18.96 37.19 11.12
N SER A 265 18.12 37.24 10.09
CA SER A 265 18.53 37.45 8.71
C SER A 265 19.20 38.82 8.58
N ALA A 266 20.51 38.84 8.39
CA ALA A 266 21.22 40.00 7.86
C ALA A 266 21.39 39.82 6.35
N GLY A 267 20.72 40.65 5.55
CA GLY A 267 20.98 40.77 4.12
C GLY A 267 22.39 41.31 3.87
N PRO A 268 22.99 41.04 2.70
CA PRO A 268 24.35 41.48 2.40
C PRO A 268 24.39 43.01 2.20
N PRO A 269 25.48 43.70 2.59
CA PRO A 269 25.62 45.11 2.29
C PRO A 269 25.92 45.31 0.80
N ALA A 270 25.24 46.28 0.21
CA ALA A 270 25.51 46.76 -1.14
C ALA A 270 26.94 47.31 -1.22
N THR A 271 27.71 46.81 -2.17
CA THR A 271 28.94 47.44 -2.63
C THR A 271 28.53 48.61 -3.51
N THR A 272 28.98 49.82 -3.18
CA THR A 272 29.04 50.92 -4.14
C THR A 272 30.39 51.58 -4.01
N THR A 273 31.21 51.31 -5.00
CA THR A 273 32.41 52.02 -5.41
C THR A 273 32.04 53.45 -5.79
N SER A 274 32.68 54.43 -5.16
CA SER A 274 33.33 55.64 -5.70
C SER A 274 33.33 56.75 -4.64
#